data_AF-A0A4Z1CZ04-F1
#
_entry.id   AF-A0A4Z1CZ04-F1
#
_cell.length_a   1.000
_cell.length_b   1.000
_cell.length_c   1.000
_cell.angle_alpha   90.00
_cell.angle_beta   90.00
_cell.angle_gamma   90.00
#
_symmetry.space_group_name_H-M   'P 1'
#
loop_
_entity.id
_entity.type
_entity.pdbx_description
1 polymer ?
#
loop_
_entity_poly.entity_id
_entity_poly.type
_entity_poly.pdbx_seq_one_letter_code
_entity_poly.pdbx_strand_id
1 'polypeptide(L)'
;MAAGGGVGEFPCRETVGREAIRALWEKVLANRARFEQEQPLTTLISGDIALTSTPPVDGARARAQVVRREPDGSWLRLLDQPKFVPPTG
;
A
#
# COMPACT_ATOMS: atom_id res chain seq x y z
N MET A 1 28.26 -11.37 -16.25
CA MET A 1 27.64 -10.32 -15.43
C MET A 1 26.74 -9.48 -16.32
N ALA A 2 25.43 -9.62 -16.16
CA ALA A 2 24.41 -8.68 -16.62
C ALA A 2 23.25 -8.83 -15.63
N ALA A 3 23.02 -7.80 -14.82
CA ALA A 3 21.94 -7.79 -13.85
C ALA A 3 20.63 -7.51 -14.60
N GLY A 4 19.82 -8.55 -14.79
CA GLY A 4 18.45 -8.40 -15.27
C GLY A 4 17.62 -7.70 -14.19
N GLY A 5 17.23 -6.45 -14.46
CA GLY A 5 16.23 -5.73 -13.69
C GLY A 5 14.86 -6.35 -13.94
N GLY A 6 14.53 -7.40 -13.18
CA GLY A 6 13.18 -7.95 -13.17
C GLY A 6 12.25 -6.96 -12.48
N VAL A 7 11.34 -6.34 -13.23
CA VAL A 7 10.13 -5.78 -12.64
C VAL A 7 9.34 -6.95 -12.06
N GLY A 8 9.47 -7.16 -10.75
CA GLY A 8 8.73 -8.21 -10.07
C GLY A 8 7.23 -7.88 -10.15
N GLU A 9 6.53 -8.55 -11.05
CA GLU A 9 5.07 -8.59 -11.05
C GLU A 9 4.64 -9.47 -9.88
N PHE A 10 4.52 -8.86 -8.70
CA PHE A 10 3.91 -9.51 -7.55
C PHE A 10 2.40 -9.52 -7.79
N PRO A 11 1.76 -10.69 -7.98
CA PRO A 11 0.31 -10.73 -8.05
C PRO A 11 -0.22 -10.13 -6.75
N CYS A 12 -1.10 -9.13 -6.84
CA CYS A 12 -1.81 -8.56 -5.70
C CYS A 12 -2.78 -9.62 -5.16
N ARG A 13 -2.25 -10.58 -4.40
CA ARG A 13 -3.06 -11.49 -3.59
C ARG A 13 -3.47 -10.74 -2.34
N GLU A 14 -4.76 -10.77 -2.05
CA GLU A 14 -5.30 -10.19 -0.82
C GLU A 14 -4.59 -10.80 0.41
N THR A 15 -4.12 -9.93 1.30
CA THR A 15 -3.46 -10.32 2.56
C THR A 15 -4.30 -9.81 3.71
N VAL A 16 -4.92 -10.73 4.46
CA VAL A 16 -5.89 -10.40 5.50
C VAL A 16 -5.34 -10.78 6.88
N GLY A 17 -5.49 -9.89 7.85
CA GLY A 17 -5.11 -10.11 9.24
C GLY A 17 -3.66 -9.74 9.57
N ARG A 18 -3.43 -9.39 10.83
CA ARG A 18 -2.16 -8.80 11.31
C ARG A 18 -0.94 -9.72 11.11
N GLU A 19 -1.10 -11.02 11.35
CA GLU A 19 0.00 -11.98 11.22
C GLU A 19 0.38 -12.23 9.75
N ALA A 20 -0.60 -12.31 8.85
CA ALA A 20 -0.33 -12.43 7.42
C ALA A 20 0.36 -11.19 6.87
N ILE A 21 -0.07 -10.00 7.32
CA ILE A 21 0.57 -8.72 6.96
C ILE A 21 2.00 -8.66 7.50
N ARG A 22 2.25 -9.11 8.74
CA ARG A 22 3.60 -9.19 9.32
C ARG A 22 4.51 -10.08 8.49
N ALA A 23 4.08 -11.30 8.16
CA ALA A 23 4.85 -12.25 7.36
C ALA A 23 5.12 -11.74 5.92
N LEU A 24 4.20 -10.95 5.34
CA LEU A 24 4.43 -10.25 4.08
C LEU A 24 5.56 -9.22 4.22
N TRP A 25 5.49 -8.34 5.22
CA TRP A 25 6.48 -7.29 5.43
C TRP A 25 7.87 -7.83 5.76
N GLU A 26 7.98 -8.93 6.50
CA GLU A 26 9.25 -9.62 6.74
C GLU A 26 9.97 -9.99 5.42
N LYS A 27 9.23 -10.54 4.45
CA LYS A 27 9.77 -10.88 3.12
C LYS A 27 10.16 -9.64 2.32
N VAL A 28 9.33 -8.61 2.37
CA VAL A 28 9.57 -7.33 1.67
C VAL A 28 10.84 -6.66 2.19
N LEU A 29 11.02 -6.61 3.51
CA LEU A 29 12.19 -6.03 4.15
C LEU A 29 13.45 -6.88 3.93
N ALA A 30 13.34 -8.21 3.95
CA ALA A 30 14.45 -9.11 3.64
C ALA A 30 14.99 -8.88 2.21
N ASN A 31 14.11 -8.54 1.26
CA ASN A 31 14.47 -8.20 -0.12
C ASN A 31 14.97 -6.76 -0.30
N ARG A 32 15.13 -5.98 0.78
CA ARG A 32 15.60 -4.58 0.75
C ARG A 32 14.80 -3.71 -0.21
N ALA A 33 13.49 -3.90 -0.24
CA ALA A 33 12.60 -3.06 -1.04
C ALA A 33 12.83 -1.58 -0.70
N ARG A 34 12.99 -0.75 -1.72
CA ARG A 34 13.13 0.71 -1.56
C ARG A 34 11.76 1.35 -1.61
N PHE A 35 11.49 2.21 -0.64
CA PHE A 35 10.28 3.02 -0.58
C PHE A 35 10.70 4.48 -0.63
N GLU A 36 10.21 5.20 -1.63
CA GLU A 36 10.37 6.65 -1.71
C GLU A 36 9.11 7.31 -1.18
N GLN A 37 9.29 8.40 -0.44
CA GLN A 37 8.17 9.17 0.06
C GLN A 37 7.56 9.96 -1.11
N GLU A 38 6.36 9.57 -1.51
CA GLU A 38 5.58 10.28 -2.51
C GLU A 38 4.71 11.38 -1.85
N GLN A 39 4.38 12.44 -2.60
CA GLN A 39 3.59 13.56 -2.07
C GLN A 39 2.10 13.18 -2.03
N PRO A 40 1.45 13.14 -0.84
CA PRO A 40 0.06 12.73 -0.73
C PRO A 40 -0.91 13.79 -1.26
N LEU A 41 -2.09 13.36 -1.69
CA LEU A 41 -3.23 14.24 -1.92
C LEU A 41 -3.87 14.65 -0.58
N THR A 42 -4.77 15.64 -0.63
CA THR A 42 -5.60 16.01 0.51
C THR A 42 -6.33 14.78 1.05
N THR A 43 -6.13 14.50 2.35
CA THR A 43 -6.83 13.40 3.03
C THR A 43 -8.30 13.74 3.17
N LEU A 44 -9.18 12.82 2.75
CA LEU A 44 -10.63 12.97 2.90
C LEU A 44 -11.05 12.28 4.20
N ILE A 45 -11.71 13.00 5.10
CA ILE A 45 -12.08 12.50 6.43
C ILE A 45 -13.61 12.44 6.56
N SER A 46 -14.11 11.34 7.11
CA SER A 46 -15.53 11.12 7.45
C SER A 46 -15.63 10.44 8.81
N GLY A 47 -15.93 11.22 9.85
CA GLY A 47 -15.91 10.73 11.24
C GLY A 47 -14.55 10.16 11.62
N ASP A 48 -14.54 8.91 12.11
CA ASP A 48 -13.32 8.21 12.51
C ASP A 48 -12.68 7.42 11.35
N ILE A 49 -13.09 7.64 10.11
CA ILE A 49 -12.51 7.01 8.91
C ILE A 49 -11.89 8.09 8.02
N ALA A 50 -10.73 7.79 7.43
CA ALA A 50 -10.13 8.64 6.42
C ALA A 50 -9.62 7.84 5.21
N LEU A 51 -9.72 8.47 4.04
CA LEU A 51 -9.12 8.01 2.79
C LEU A 51 -7.86 8.82 2.54
N THR A 52 -6.71 8.15 2.48
CA THR A 52 -5.46 8.72 1.99
C THR A 52 -5.21 8.23 0.58
N SER A 53 -4.63 9.09 -0.26
CA SER A 53 -4.26 8.72 -1.61
C SER A 53 -2.99 9.43 -2.05
N THR A 54 -2.27 8.79 -2.95
CA THR A 54 -0.99 9.29 -3.44
C THR A 54 -0.89 9.01 -4.93
N PRO A 55 -0.61 10.01 -5.78
CA PRO A 55 -0.38 9.79 -7.20
C PRO A 55 0.91 8.96 -7.34
N PRO A 56 0.85 7.76 -7.93
CA PRO A 56 2.04 6.91 -8.02
C PRO A 56 3.02 7.46 -9.04
N VAL A 57 4.31 7.47 -8.70
CA VAL A 57 5.38 7.83 -9.65
C VAL A 57 5.88 6.64 -10.46
N ASP A 58 5.45 5.42 -10.11
CA ASP A 58 5.91 4.13 -10.66
C ASP A 58 4.92 3.47 -11.65
N GLY A 59 3.88 4.19 -12.08
CA GLY A 59 2.88 3.65 -13.01
C GLY A 59 1.80 2.76 -12.38
N ALA A 60 1.72 2.64 -11.05
CA ALA A 60 0.71 1.85 -10.32
C ALA A 60 -0.76 2.35 -10.44
N ARG A 61 -1.03 3.32 -11.33
CA ARG A 61 -2.29 4.06 -11.55
C ARG A 61 -2.80 4.87 -10.36
N ALA A 62 -2.94 4.25 -9.19
CA ALA A 62 -3.27 4.94 -7.94
C ALA A 62 -2.69 4.18 -6.73
N ARG A 63 -2.58 4.87 -5.60
CA ARG A 63 -2.43 4.28 -4.27
C ARG A 63 -3.48 4.85 -3.36
N ALA A 64 -4.14 3.99 -2.59
CA ALA A 64 -5.16 4.41 -1.65
C ALA A 64 -5.13 3.56 -0.38
N GLN A 65 -5.38 4.21 0.75
CA GLN A 65 -5.49 3.54 2.04
C GLN A 65 -6.74 4.04 2.74
N VAL A 66 -7.42 3.12 3.42
CA VAL A 66 -8.48 3.48 4.38
C VAL A 66 -7.91 3.30 5.76
N VAL A 67 -7.97 4.35 6.57
CA VAL A 67 -7.52 4.34 7.95
C VAL A 67 -8.67 4.63 8.89
N ARG A 68 -8.59 4.10 10.11
CA ARG A 68 -9.51 4.39 11.20
C ARG A 68 -8.79 5.04 12.35
N ARG A 69 -9.44 6.05 12.95
CA ARG A 69 -9.01 6.67 14.19
C ARG A 69 -9.41 5.79 15.35
N GLU A 70 -8.43 5.39 16.16
CA GLU A 70 -8.66 4.66 17.39
C GLU A 70 -9.01 5.64 18.54
N PRO A 71 -9.58 5.17 19.67
CA PRO A 71 -9.97 6.03 20.78
C PRO A 71 -8.83 6.86 21.39
N ASP A 72 -7.59 6.39 21.26
CA ASP A 72 -6.38 7.11 21.69
C ASP A 72 -5.95 8.22 20.72
N GLY A 73 -6.69 8.39 19.62
CA GLY A 73 -6.45 9.40 18.58
C GLY A 73 -5.47 8.97 17.49
N SER A 74 -4.88 7.77 17.59
CA SER A 74 -4.00 7.21 16.55
C SER A 74 -4.80 6.76 15.32
N TRP A 75 -4.13 6.67 14.17
CA TRP A 75 -4.74 6.15 12.93
C TRP A 75 -4.14 4.81 12.56
N LEU A 76 -4.99 3.79 12.37
CA LEU A 76 -4.58 2.46 11.93
C LEU A 76 -5.12 2.17 10.53
N ARG A 77 -4.31 1.51 9.69
CA ARG A 77 -4.76 1.04 8.37
C ARG A 77 -5.79 -0.07 8.52
N LEU A 78 -6.96 0.16 7.92
CA LEU A 78 -8.00 -0.85 7.69
C LEU A 78 -7.79 -1.54 6.34
N LEU A 79 -7.53 -0.76 5.29
CA LEU A 79 -7.30 -1.24 3.93
C LEU A 79 -6.05 -0.56 3.34
N ASP A 80 -5.31 -1.28 2.52
CA ASP A 80 -4.13 -0.79 1.81
C ASP A 80 -4.14 -1.35 0.38
N GLN A 81 -4.40 -0.48 -0.60
CA GLN A 81 -4.39 -0.80 -2.02
C GLN A 81 -3.22 -0.07 -2.70
N PRO A 82 -2.05 -0.71 -2.80
CA PRO A 82 -0.83 -0.06 -3.32
C PRO A 82 -0.79 0.04 -4.85
N LYS A 83 -1.66 -0.68 -5.58
CA LYS A 83 -1.75 -0.68 -7.04
C LYS A 83 -3.20 -0.88 -7.48
N PHE A 84 -3.67 -0.11 -8.46
CA PHE A 84 -5.00 -0.31 -9.04
C PHE A 84 -4.87 -0.98 -10.41
N VAL A 85 -5.44 -2.17 -10.54
CA VAL A 85 -5.46 -2.93 -11.80
C VAL A 85 -6.88 -2.84 -12.38
N PRO A 86 -7.07 -2.52 -13.68
CA PRO A 86 -8.38 -2.58 -14.29
C PRO A 86 -8.98 -3.98 -14.16
N PRO A 87 -10.29 -4.13 -13.90
CA PRO A 87 -10.93 -5.43 -13.97
C PRO A 87 -10.75 -6.01 -15.39
N THR A 88 -10.37 -7.27 -15.48
CA THR A 88 -10.37 -7.99 -16.75
C THR A 88 -11.82 -8.24 -17.13
N GLY A 89 -12.24 -7.67 -18.27
CA GLY A 89 -13.58 -7.89 -18.83
C GLY A 89 -13.78 -9.30 -19.35
#